data_AF-A0A6J4PS48-F1
#
_entry.id   AF-A0A6J4PS48-F1
#
_cell.length_a   1.000
_cell.length_b   1.000
_cell.length_c   1.000
_cell.angle_alpha   90.00
_cell.angle_beta   90.00
_cell.angle_gamma   90.00
#
_symmetry.space_group_name_H-M   'P 1'
#
loop_
_entity.id
_entity.type
_entity.pdbx_description
1 polymer ?
#
loop_
_entity_poly.entity_id
_entity_poly.type
_entity_poly.pdbx_seq_one_letter_code
_entity_poly.pdbx_strand_id
1 'polypeptide(L)'
;MPGGGVALLHAQGPVADLIDTLDDDERTGARIVHRALEEPMRQIAANAGADGSIVVNNVRSQTGPTGFNALTGEYEDLVQAGIVDPAMVTRSALQNAASIGSLVVTTDVVVAEPAEGLGAAAVMRAGMNMDVM
;
A
#
# COMPACT_ATOMS: atom_id res chain seq x y z
N MET A 1 1.03 -7.27 17.19
CA MET A 1 0.17 -7.94 16.18
C MET A 1 1.06 -8.83 15.34
N PRO A 2 0.54 -9.87 14.64
CA PRO A 2 1.36 -10.60 13.67
C PRO A 2 1.93 -9.60 12.64
N GLY A 3 3.24 -9.67 12.42
CA GLY A 3 3.96 -8.77 11.51
C GLY A 3 3.83 -9.18 10.05
N GLY A 4 4.82 -8.86 9.23
CA GLY A 4 4.92 -9.37 7.84
C GLY A 4 3.78 -8.92 6.93
N GLY A 5 3.05 -7.86 7.29
CA GLY A 5 1.86 -7.40 6.56
C GLY A 5 0.59 -8.23 6.82
N VAL A 6 0.62 -9.26 7.65
CA VAL A 6 -0.57 -10.11 7.96
C VAL A 6 -1.71 -9.28 8.54
N ALA A 7 -1.40 -8.41 9.52
CA ALA A 7 -2.41 -7.56 10.15
C ALA A 7 -3.12 -6.62 9.16
N LEU A 8 -2.38 -6.09 8.18
CA LEU A 8 -2.95 -5.23 7.13
C LEU A 8 -3.77 -6.04 6.13
N LEU A 9 -3.29 -7.22 5.75
CA LEU A 9 -4.03 -8.12 4.87
C LEU A 9 -5.37 -8.52 5.48
N HIS A 10 -5.42 -8.84 6.78
CA HIS A 10 -6.68 -9.15 7.46
C HIS A 10 -7.63 -7.95 7.56
N ALA A 11 -7.11 -6.71 7.54
CA ALA A 11 -7.96 -5.53 7.49
C ALA A 11 -8.72 -5.40 6.15
N GLN A 12 -8.39 -6.19 5.12
CA GLN A 12 -9.17 -6.26 3.88
C GLN A 12 -10.61 -6.71 4.15
N GLY A 13 -10.86 -7.63 5.09
CA GLY A 13 -12.21 -8.13 5.40
C GLY A 13 -13.17 -7.01 5.83
N PRO A 14 -12.87 -6.27 6.92
CA PRO A 14 -13.69 -5.12 7.33
C PRO A 14 -13.84 -4.03 6.27
N VAL A 15 -12.82 -3.81 5.41
CA VAL A 15 -12.91 -2.85 4.31
C VAL A 15 -13.82 -3.37 3.19
N ALA A 16 -13.82 -4.68 2.91
CA ALA A 16 -14.74 -5.30 1.96
C ALA A 16 -16.20 -5.16 2.43
N ASP A 17 -16.46 -5.39 3.72
CA ASP A 17 -17.79 -5.17 4.31
C ASP A 17 -18.24 -3.71 4.15
N LEU A 18 -17.31 -2.75 4.30
CA LEU A 18 -17.59 -1.33 4.10
C LEU A 18 -17.89 -1.01 2.63
N ILE A 19 -17.12 -1.56 1.68
CA ILE A 19 -17.29 -1.33 0.23
C ILE A 19 -18.74 -1.59 -0.22
N ASP A 20 -19.38 -2.63 0.31
CA ASP A 20 -20.75 -2.99 -0.06
C ASP A 20 -21.81 -1.98 0.43
N THR A 21 -21.44 -1.12 1.38
CA THR A 21 -22.33 -0.09 1.94
C THR A 21 -22.18 1.29 1.30
N LEU A 22 -21.11 1.50 0.52
CA LEU A 22 -20.76 2.81 -0.04
C LEU A 22 -21.28 2.99 -1.48
N ASP A 23 -21.49 4.25 -1.86
CA ASP A 23 -21.89 4.64 -3.20
C ASP A 23 -20.69 5.07 -4.08
N ASP A 24 -20.90 4.98 -5.40
CA ASP A 24 -20.05 5.45 -6.50
C ASP A 24 -18.55 5.70 -6.18
N ASP A 25 -18.18 6.95 -5.89
CA ASP A 25 -16.81 7.38 -5.65
C ASP A 25 -16.27 6.94 -4.28
N GLU A 26 -17.10 6.96 -3.24
CA GLU A 26 -16.72 6.48 -1.90
C GLU A 26 -16.33 4.99 -1.96
N ARG A 27 -17.13 4.20 -2.69
CA ARG A 27 -16.83 2.79 -2.97
C ARG A 27 -15.52 2.64 -3.71
N THR A 28 -15.23 3.52 -4.67
CA THR A 28 -13.97 3.51 -5.40
C THR A 28 -12.78 3.80 -4.50
N GLY A 29 -12.88 4.82 -3.62
CA GLY A 29 -11.88 5.11 -2.60
C GLY A 29 -11.63 3.93 -1.66
N ALA A 30 -12.69 3.28 -1.17
CA ALA A 30 -12.56 2.11 -0.31
C ALA A 30 -11.89 0.92 -1.04
N ARG A 31 -12.18 0.69 -2.33
CA ARG A 31 -11.47 -0.32 -3.16
C ARG A 31 -9.98 -0.03 -3.31
N ILE A 32 -9.59 1.24 -3.43
CA ILE A 32 -8.17 1.64 -3.47
C ILE A 32 -7.47 1.24 -2.17
N VAL A 33 -8.07 1.56 -1.02
CA VAL A 33 -7.51 1.17 0.29
C VAL A 33 -7.46 -0.35 0.42
N HIS A 34 -8.55 -1.06 0.09
CA HIS A 34 -8.60 -2.52 0.11
C HIS A 34 -7.45 -3.14 -0.68
N ARG A 35 -7.18 -2.63 -1.89
CA ARG A 35 -6.06 -3.11 -2.72
C ARG A 35 -4.70 -2.69 -2.16
N ALA A 36 -4.55 -1.53 -1.54
CA ALA A 36 -3.27 -1.07 -1.00
C ALA A 36 -2.83 -1.88 0.23
N LEU A 37 -3.76 -2.43 1.01
CA LEU A 37 -3.47 -3.17 2.24
C LEU A 37 -2.60 -4.43 2.05
N GLU A 38 -2.59 -5.03 0.86
CA GLU A 38 -1.73 -6.20 0.56
C GLU A 38 -0.30 -5.83 0.12
N GLU A 39 -0.03 -4.57 -0.22
CA GLU A 39 1.25 -4.12 -0.76
C GLU A 39 2.44 -4.36 0.20
N PRO A 40 2.32 -4.12 1.52
CA PRO A 40 3.44 -4.38 2.43
C PRO A 40 3.90 -5.84 2.42
N MET A 41 2.96 -6.79 2.42
CA MET A 41 3.28 -8.23 2.34
C MET A 41 3.86 -8.59 0.98
N ARG A 42 3.27 -8.08 -0.10
CA ARG A 42 3.75 -8.30 -1.47
C ARG A 42 5.20 -7.84 -1.63
N GLN A 43 5.53 -6.67 -1.11
CA GLN A 43 6.88 -6.11 -1.18
C GLN A 43 7.86 -6.92 -0.32
N ILE A 44 7.47 -7.33 0.89
CA ILE A 44 8.30 -8.19 1.75
C ILE A 44 8.61 -9.52 1.05
N ALA A 45 7.59 -10.17 0.47
CA ALA A 45 7.76 -11.42 -0.27
C ALA A 45 8.67 -11.25 -1.50
N ALA A 46 8.46 -10.19 -2.29
CA ALA A 46 9.30 -9.89 -3.45
C ALA A 46 10.77 -9.65 -3.07
N ASN A 47 11.02 -8.92 -1.98
CA ASN A 47 12.37 -8.69 -1.47
C ASN A 47 13.03 -9.98 -0.96
N ALA A 48 12.24 -10.97 -0.53
CA ALA A 48 12.70 -12.30 -0.15
C ALA A 48 12.85 -13.27 -1.34
N GLY A 49 12.59 -12.82 -2.57
CA GLY A 49 12.69 -13.65 -3.78
C GLY A 49 11.48 -14.56 -4.03
N ALA A 50 10.36 -14.35 -3.32
CA ALA A 50 9.11 -15.06 -3.54
C ALA A 50 8.13 -14.25 -4.40
N ASP A 51 7.17 -14.93 -5.05
CA ASP A 51 6.09 -14.25 -5.77
C ASP A 51 5.07 -13.67 -4.76
N GLY A 52 5.02 -12.33 -4.68
CA GLY A 52 4.15 -11.66 -3.73
C GLY A 52 2.65 -11.91 -3.96
N SER A 53 2.20 -12.20 -5.17
CA SER A 53 0.78 -12.53 -5.44
C SER A 53 0.43 -13.90 -4.85
N ILE A 54 1.32 -14.87 -5.02
CA ILE A 54 1.15 -16.23 -4.47
C ILE A 54 1.14 -16.15 -2.95
N VAL A 55 2.09 -15.43 -2.35
CA VAL A 55 2.17 -15.26 -0.89
C VAL A 55 0.92 -14.61 -0.33
N VAL A 56 0.49 -13.48 -0.90
CA VAL A 56 -0.72 -12.76 -0.46
C VAL A 56 -1.96 -13.65 -0.54
N ASN A 57 -2.14 -14.37 -1.66
CA ASN A 57 -3.30 -15.25 -1.82
C ASN A 57 -3.29 -16.42 -0.83
N ASN A 58 -2.11 -16.99 -0.56
CA ASN A 58 -1.98 -18.06 0.42
C ASN A 58 -2.34 -17.55 1.82
N VAL A 59 -1.70 -16.48 2.30
CA VAL A 59 -1.97 -15.93 3.64
C VAL A 59 -3.42 -15.47 3.78
N ARG A 60 -4.03 -14.89 2.73
CA ARG A 60 -5.46 -14.50 2.74
C ARG A 60 -6.40 -15.68 3.03
N SER A 61 -6.04 -16.90 2.63
CA SER A 61 -6.83 -18.10 2.89
C SER A 61 -6.64 -18.67 4.30
N GLN A 62 -5.70 -18.12 5.07
CA GLN A 62 -5.40 -18.53 6.43
C GLN A 62 -6.07 -17.61 7.46
N THR A 63 -6.12 -18.06 8.70
CA THR A 63 -6.74 -17.32 9.81
C THR A 63 -5.75 -17.12 10.94
N GLY A 64 -5.94 -16.07 11.73
CA GLY A 64 -5.18 -15.86 12.95
C GLY A 64 -3.79 -15.28 12.69
N PRO A 65 -2.73 -15.75 13.37
CA PRO A 65 -1.40 -15.17 13.26
C PRO A 65 -0.53 -15.75 12.14
N THR A 66 -1.05 -16.70 11.35
CA THR A 66 -0.26 -17.36 10.31
C THR A 66 0.07 -16.41 9.16
N GLY A 67 1.34 -16.40 8.75
CA GLY A 67 1.83 -15.58 7.67
C GLY A 67 3.10 -16.15 7.04
N PHE A 68 3.65 -15.42 6.08
CA PHE A 68 4.89 -15.83 5.40
C PHE A 68 6.11 -15.29 6.13
N ASN A 69 6.95 -16.19 6.65
CA ASN A 69 8.24 -15.83 7.20
C ASN A 69 9.22 -15.61 6.04
N ALA A 70 9.51 -14.34 5.75
CA ALA A 70 10.41 -13.93 4.67
C ALA A 70 11.89 -14.35 4.86
N LEU A 71 12.28 -14.73 6.08
CA LEU A 71 13.64 -15.21 6.35
C LEU A 71 13.81 -16.69 5.98
N THR A 72 12.79 -17.51 6.20
CA THR A 72 12.84 -18.96 5.99
C THR A 72 12.11 -19.42 4.72
N GLY A 73 11.16 -18.63 4.23
CA GLY A 73 10.27 -18.98 3.12
C GLY A 73 9.07 -19.85 3.52
N GLU A 74 8.83 -20.03 4.82
CA GLU A 74 7.78 -20.90 5.35
C GLU A 74 6.52 -20.13 5.77
N TYR A 75 5.38 -20.82 5.79
CA TYR A 75 4.13 -20.28 6.33
C TYR A 75 3.93 -20.80 7.75
N GLU A 76 3.96 -19.91 8.72
CA GLU A 76 3.94 -20.26 10.14
C GLU A 76 3.25 -19.18 10.99
N ASP A 77 2.99 -19.49 12.25
CA ASP A 77 2.50 -18.52 13.23
C ASP A 77 3.59 -17.48 13.49
N LEU A 78 3.43 -16.29 12.91
CA LEU A 78 4.43 -15.23 12.99
C LEU A 78 4.58 -14.68 14.42
N VAL A 79 3.56 -14.81 15.26
CA VAL A 79 3.66 -14.39 16.66
C VAL A 79 4.55 -15.35 17.44
N GLN A 80 4.38 -16.67 17.22
CA GLN A 80 5.23 -17.69 17.82
C GLN A 80 6.67 -17.63 17.30
N ALA A 81 6.85 -17.31 16.01
CA ALA A 81 8.17 -17.08 15.40
C ALA A 81 8.85 -15.77 15.85
N GLY A 82 8.16 -14.94 16.65
CA GLY A 82 8.68 -13.66 17.15
C GLY A 82 8.65 -12.52 16.13
N ILE A 83 8.00 -12.71 14.99
CA ILE A 83 7.82 -11.71 13.93
C ILE A 83 6.55 -10.91 14.23
N VAL A 84 6.69 -9.94 15.12
CA VAL A 84 5.59 -9.11 15.60
C VAL A 84 5.80 -7.64 15.27
N ASP A 85 4.73 -6.98 14.86
CA ASP A 85 4.71 -5.53 14.66
C ASP A 85 3.98 -4.82 15.81
N PRO A 86 4.52 -3.69 16.31
CA PRO A 86 3.80 -2.82 17.22
C PRO A 86 2.56 -2.24 16.54
N ALA A 87 1.38 -2.44 17.15
CA ALA A 87 0.11 -1.99 16.58
C ALA A 87 0.09 -0.47 16.28
N MET A 88 0.78 0.32 17.11
CA MET A 88 0.90 1.77 16.92
C MET A 88 1.62 2.10 15.61
N VAL A 89 2.67 1.36 15.24
CA VAL A 89 3.45 1.60 14.02
C VAL A 89 2.62 1.25 12.80
N THR A 90 2.01 0.06 12.77
CA THR A 90 1.15 -0.38 11.66
C THR A 90 0.00 0.61 11.41
N ARG A 91 -0.67 1.05 12.49
CA ARG A 91 -1.76 2.03 12.40
C ARG A 91 -1.26 3.38 11.88
N SER A 92 -0.19 3.91 12.47
CA SER A 92 0.34 5.23 12.11
C SER A 92 0.86 5.25 10.67
N ALA A 93 1.50 4.17 10.23
CA ALA A 93 1.97 4.03 8.85
C ALA A 93 0.82 4.09 7.85
N LEU A 94 -0.26 3.32 8.08
CA LEU A 94 -1.44 3.34 7.22
C LEU A 94 -2.11 4.73 7.20
N GLN A 95 -2.27 5.35 8.36
CA GLN A 95 -2.89 6.68 8.48
C GLN A 95 -2.09 7.76 7.74
N ASN A 96 -0.76 7.76 7.90
CA ASN A 96 0.12 8.71 7.20
C ASN A 96 0.10 8.47 5.69
N ALA A 97 0.14 7.21 5.25
CA ALA A 97 0.07 6.86 3.83
C ALA A 97 -1.26 7.29 3.21
N ALA A 98 -2.39 7.02 3.89
CA ALA A 98 -3.71 7.44 3.44
C ALA A 98 -3.85 8.97 3.40
N SER A 99 -3.28 9.68 4.38
CA SER A 99 -3.29 11.14 4.44
C SER A 99 -2.58 11.79 3.25
N ILE A 100 -1.37 11.33 2.93
CA ILE A 100 -0.64 11.85 1.75
C ILE A 100 -1.30 11.37 0.44
N GLY A 101 -1.75 10.11 0.40
CA GLY A 101 -2.40 9.54 -0.78
C GLY A 101 -3.67 10.30 -1.17
N SER A 102 -4.53 10.65 -0.21
CA SER A 102 -5.75 11.41 -0.51
C SER A 102 -5.44 12.82 -1.00
N LEU A 103 -4.44 13.50 -0.42
CA LEU A 103 -3.99 14.82 -0.89
C LEU A 103 -3.53 14.79 -2.35
N VAL A 104 -2.73 13.78 -2.72
CA VAL A 104 -2.24 13.61 -4.09
C VAL A 104 -3.38 13.38 -5.07
N VAL A 105 -4.34 12.51 -4.73
CA VAL A 105 -5.48 12.21 -5.62
C VAL A 105 -6.38 13.43 -5.87
N THR A 106 -6.43 14.38 -4.94
CA THR A 106 -7.18 15.63 -5.10
C THR A 106 -6.37 16.80 -5.70
N THR A 107 -5.12 16.56 -6.09
CA THR A 107 -4.25 17.62 -6.62
C THR A 107 -4.48 17.81 -8.11
N ASP A 108 -5.14 18.91 -8.50
CA ASP A 108 -5.37 19.24 -9.92
C ASP A 108 -4.18 19.92 -10.60
N VAL A 109 -3.45 20.79 -9.87
CA VAL A 109 -2.38 21.62 -10.43
C VAL A 109 -1.21 21.72 -9.43
N VAL A 110 0.01 21.63 -9.97
CA VAL A 110 1.25 21.88 -9.22
C VAL A 110 1.99 23.05 -9.85
N VAL A 111 2.31 24.07 -9.04
CA VAL A 111 3.18 25.19 -9.43
C VAL A 111 4.56 24.94 -8.83
N ALA A 112 5.56 24.73 -9.69
CA ALA A 112 6.91 24.39 -9.27
C ALA A 112 7.95 25.40 -9.80
N GLU A 113 9.08 25.50 -9.11
CA GLU A 113 10.23 26.24 -9.60
C GLU A 113 10.89 25.52 -10.79
N PRO A 114 11.53 26.25 -11.72
CA PRO A 114 12.29 25.64 -12.80
C PRO A 114 13.42 24.76 -12.25
N ALA A 115 13.68 23.62 -12.90
CA ALA A 115 14.85 22.82 -12.55
C ALA A 115 16.14 23.64 -12.74
N GLU A 116 16.99 23.67 -11.71
CA GLU A 116 18.28 24.34 -11.79
C GLU A 116 19.12 23.72 -12.92
N GLY A 117 19.63 24.57 -13.82
CA GLY A 117 20.45 24.16 -14.96
C GLY A 117 19.73 24.00 -16.30
N LEU A 118 18.39 24.11 -16.35
CA LEU A 118 17.65 24.23 -17.60
C LEU A 118 17.46 25.71 -17.95
N GLY A 119 18.00 26.15 -19.10
CA GLY A 119 17.78 27.52 -19.58
C GLY A 119 16.29 27.80 -19.83
N ALA A 120 15.86 29.06 -19.73
CA ALA A 120 14.44 29.47 -19.78
C ALA A 120 13.62 28.89 -20.96
N ALA A 121 14.26 28.66 -22.11
CA ALA A 121 13.62 28.03 -23.27
C ALA A 121 13.33 26.51 -23.08
N ALA A 122 14.15 25.80 -22.30
CA ALA A 122 13.93 24.39 -21.96
C ALA A 122 12.80 24.23 -20.93
N VAL A 123 12.65 25.20 -20.04
CA VAL A 123 11.58 25.25 -19.03
C VAL A 123 10.21 25.47 -19.69
N MET A 124 10.10 26.40 -20.64
CA MET A 124 8.86 26.59 -21.41
C MET A 124 8.46 25.35 -22.23
N ARG A 125 9.43 24.67 -22.83
CA ARG A 125 9.16 23.47 -23.64
C ARG A 125 8.78 22.25 -22.79
N ALA A 126 9.31 22.14 -21.57
CA ALA A 126 8.92 21.11 -20.62
C ALA A 126 7.48 21.32 -20.09
N GLY A 127 7.09 22.57 -19.82
CA GLY A 127 5.72 22.92 -19.44
C GLY A 127 4.70 22.61 -20.55
N MET A 128 5.01 22.97 -21.80
CA MET A 128 4.11 22.70 -22.94
C MET A 128 3.93 21.22 -23.27
N ASN A 129 4.87 20.33 -22.91
CA ASN A 129 4.76 18.89 -23.16
C ASN A 129 3.91 18.15 -22.12
N MET A 130 3.57 18.81 -21.00
CA MET A 130 2.65 18.26 -19.99
C MET A 130 1.18 18.59 -20.30
N ASP A 131 0.91 19.50 -21.25
CA ASP A 131 -0.45 19.84 -21.72
C ASP A 131 -0.95 18.93 -22.87
N VAL A 132 -0.17 17.91 -23.29
CA VAL A 132 -0.48 17.05 -24.45
C VAL A 132 -0.47 15.54 -24.10
N MET A 133 -0.65 15.20 -22.83
CA MET A 133 -1.02 13.84 -22.39
C MET A 133 -2.27 13.92 -21.51
#